data_AF-A0A1A8KAS0-F1
#
_entry.id   AF-A0A1A8KAS0-F1
#
_cell.length_a   1.000
_cell.length_b   1.000
_cell.length_c   1.000
_cell.angle_alpha   90.00
_cell.angle_beta   90.00
_cell.angle_gamma   90.00
#
_symmetry.space_group_name_H-M   'P 1'
#
loop_
_entity.id
_entity.type
_entity.pdbx_description
1 polymer ?
#
loop_
_entity_poly.entity_id
_entity_poly.type
_entity_poly.pdbx_seq_one_letter_code
_entity_poly.pdbx_strand_id
1 'polypeptide(L)'
;TKVVIPFSDVKEIKKYKAPLSMLSIQTSSRDKYSFASVRNYKLCYKLLHGICSQSQEESGNSSPQLSPAENEAERDTVSSCSSLENVMEQDFI
;
A
#
# COMPACT_ATOMS: atom_id res chain seq x y z
N THR A 1 24.05 17.80 -5.69
CA THR A 1 23.97 16.55 -4.90
C THR A 1 22.99 15.60 -5.54
N LYS A 2 23.26 14.28 -5.46
CA LYS A 2 22.38 13.21 -5.94
C LYS A 2 22.11 12.25 -4.78
N VAL A 3 20.88 11.77 -4.68
CA VAL A 3 20.48 10.71 -3.73
C VAL A 3 19.80 9.60 -4.54
N VAL A 4 20.09 8.35 -4.21
CA VAL A 4 19.42 7.17 -4.75
C VAL A 4 18.73 6.48 -3.59
N ILE A 5 17.41 6.31 -3.68
CA ILE A 5 16.60 5.64 -2.67
C ILE A 5 16.03 4.39 -3.32
N PRO A 6 16.45 3.18 -2.90
CA PRO A 6 15.82 1.95 -3.36
C PRO A 6 14.34 1.99 -3.04
N PHE A 7 13.55 1.60 -4.02
CA PHE A 7 12.12 1.70 -3.90
C PHE A 7 11.54 0.79 -2.78
N SER A 8 12.15 -0.38 -2.57
CA SER A 8 11.84 -1.29 -1.44
C SER A 8 12.14 -0.70 -0.06
N ASP A 9 12.98 0.33 0.01
CA ASP A 9 13.35 1.00 1.26
C ASP A 9 12.36 2.12 1.61
N VAL A 10 11.49 2.54 0.69
CA VAL A 10 10.49 3.58 0.94
C VAL A 10 9.39 3.04 1.85
N LYS A 11 9.29 3.61 3.05
CA LYS A 11 8.22 3.29 4.01
C LYS A 11 7.03 4.21 3.90
N GLU A 12 7.28 5.50 3.67
CA GLU A 12 6.20 6.49 3.66
C GLU A 12 6.53 7.66 2.72
N ILE A 13 5.50 8.17 2.03
CA ILE A 13 5.57 9.40 1.25
C ILE A 13 4.56 10.41 1.80
N LYS A 14 5.06 11.51 2.36
CA LYS A 14 4.24 12.62 2.88
C LYS A 14 4.15 13.75 1.88
N LYS A 15 2.96 14.35 1.75
CA LYS A 15 2.71 15.57 0.98
C LYS A 15 2.39 16.73 1.91
N TYR A 16 2.96 17.90 1.63
CA TYR A 16 2.64 19.13 2.33
C TYR A 16 2.18 20.18 1.30
N LYS A 17 0.90 20.58 1.39
CA LYS A 17 0.27 21.53 0.46
C LYS A 17 0.43 22.95 0.99
N ALA A 18 1.06 23.81 0.17
CA ALA A 18 1.24 25.25 0.32
C ALA A 18 1.94 25.74 1.62
N PRO A 19 2.84 26.74 1.54
CA PRO A 19 3.37 27.37 0.32
C PRO A 19 4.47 26.54 -0.36
N LEU A 20 4.94 25.44 0.23
CA LEU A 20 6.22 24.83 -0.14
C LEU A 20 6.18 23.77 -1.25
N SER A 21 5.00 23.28 -1.66
CA SER A 21 4.87 22.17 -2.64
C SER A 21 5.88 21.05 -2.36
N MET A 22 5.82 20.50 -1.14
CA MET A 22 6.88 19.65 -0.60
C MET A 22 6.46 18.18 -0.54
N LEU A 23 7.40 17.31 -0.90
CA LEU A 23 7.31 15.87 -0.73
C LEU A 23 8.40 15.42 0.24
N SER A 24 8.04 14.57 1.20
CA SER A 24 9.01 13.90 2.06
C SER A 24 8.94 12.40 1.88
N ILE A 25 10.10 11.76 1.75
CA ILE A 25 10.26 10.31 1.70
C ILE A 25 10.92 9.86 2.99
N GLN A 26 10.30 8.91 3.68
CA GLN A 26 10.88 8.25 4.85
C GLN A 26 11.28 6.82 4.48
N THR A 27 12.53 6.46 4.77
CA THR A 27 13.05 5.12 4.50
C THR A 27 12.88 4.18 5.69
N SER A 28 13.15 2.89 5.49
CA SER A 28 13.13 1.89 6.57
C SER A 28 14.22 2.12 7.62
N SER A 29 15.35 2.69 7.20
CA SER A 29 16.44 3.16 8.07
C SER A 29 16.09 4.44 8.85
N ARG A 30 14.88 4.97 8.69
CA ARG A 30 14.37 6.21 9.30
C ARG A 30 15.04 7.49 8.78
N ASP A 31 15.76 7.42 7.66
CA ASP A 31 16.23 8.63 6.99
C ASP A 31 15.04 9.38 6.38
N LYS A 32 15.12 10.72 6.42
CA LYS A 32 14.09 11.61 5.87
C LYS A 32 14.67 12.49 4.78
N TYR A 33 14.12 12.36 3.58
CA TYR A 33 14.47 13.17 2.42
C TYR A 33 13.32 14.10 2.09
N SER A 34 13.53 15.42 2.17
CA SER A 34 12.51 16.43 1.85
C SER A 34 12.87 17.16 0.57
N PHE A 35 11.93 17.18 -0.37
CA PHE A 35 12.02 17.85 -1.66
C PHE A 35 11.00 18.99 -1.66
N ALA A 36 11.47 20.23 -1.58
CA ALA A 36 10.64 21.43 -1.65
C ALA A 36 10.58 21.97 -3.09
N SER A 37 9.63 22.87 -3.35
CA SER A 37 9.49 23.56 -4.65
C SER A 37 9.33 22.59 -5.83
N VAL A 38 8.65 21.46 -5.61
CA VAL A 38 8.47 20.41 -6.61
C VAL A 38 7.46 20.87 -7.67
N ARG A 39 7.90 20.99 -8.92
CA ARG A 39 7.01 21.24 -10.06
C ARG A 39 6.07 20.05 -10.25
N ASN A 40 4.82 20.32 -10.62
CA ASN A 40 3.79 19.28 -10.79
C ASN A 40 3.62 18.39 -9.54
N TYR A 41 3.75 18.95 -8.33
CA TYR A 41 3.79 18.20 -7.05
C TYR A 41 2.67 17.16 -6.89
N LYS A 42 1.45 17.46 -7.37
CA LYS A 42 0.31 16.54 -7.33
C LYS A 42 0.55 15.28 -8.17
N LEU A 43 1.08 15.44 -9.38
CA LEU A 43 1.38 14.35 -10.30
C LEU A 43 2.52 13.49 -9.74
N CYS A 44 3.61 14.13 -9.29
CA CYS A 44 4.75 13.43 -8.70
C CYS A 44 4.35 12.60 -7.48
N TYR A 45 3.53 13.16 -6.59
CA TYR A 45 2.99 12.41 -5.45
C TYR A 45 2.18 11.20 -5.89
N LYS A 46 1.23 11.37 -6.83
CA LYS A 46 0.39 10.27 -7.32
C LYS A 46 1.24 9.15 -7.93
N LEU A 47 2.23 9.50 -8.74
CA LEU A 47 3.13 8.52 -9.36
C LEU A 47 3.93 7.75 -8.31
N LEU A 48 4.64 8.46 -7.42
CA LEU A 48 5.48 7.82 -6.40
C LEU A 48 4.65 6.95 -5.45
N HIS A 49 3.50 7.45 -5.01
CA HIS A 49 2.58 6.70 -4.16
C HIS A 49 2.08 5.43 -4.87
N GLY A 50 1.65 5.54 -6.13
CA GLY A 50 1.13 4.40 -6.90
C GLY A 50 2.18 3.31 -7.13
N ILE A 51 3.44 3.69 -7.37
CA ILE A 51 4.53 2.71 -7.46
C ILE A 51 4.71 2.06 -6.07
N CYS A 52 4.79 2.85 -4.99
CA CYS A 52 5.03 2.37 -3.61
C CYS A 52 3.99 1.39 -3.10
N SER A 53 2.71 1.66 -3.36
CA SER A 53 1.61 0.80 -2.90
C SER A 53 1.63 -0.58 -3.55
N GLN A 54 1.90 -0.69 -4.86
CA GLN A 54 1.88 -1.98 -5.57
C GLN A 54 2.90 -2.99 -5.01
N SER A 55 4.02 -2.50 -4.50
CA SER A 55 5.08 -3.37 -3.96
C SER A 55 4.80 -3.99 -2.61
N GLN A 56 3.91 -3.38 -1.83
CA GLN A 56 3.53 -3.93 -0.53
C GLN A 56 2.55 -5.09 -0.70
N GLU A 57 1.76 -5.12 -1.77
CA GLU A 57 0.77 -6.17 -2.03
C GLU A 57 1.42 -7.46 -2.59
N GLU A 58 2.45 -7.35 -3.42
CA GLU A 58 3.10 -8.51 -4.04
C GLU A 58 3.97 -9.33 -3.06
N SER A 59 4.45 -8.71 -1.97
CA SER A 59 5.25 -9.38 -0.94
C SER A 59 4.43 -10.27 0.01
N GLY A 60 3.10 -10.23 -0.03
CA GLY A 60 2.23 -10.79 1.01
C GLY A 60 1.53 -12.11 0.71
N ASN A 61 1.49 -12.60 -0.53
CA ASN A 61 0.53 -13.65 -0.90
C ASN A 61 1.07 -14.91 -1.61
N SER A 62 2.37 -15.02 -1.88
CA SER A 62 2.93 -16.18 -2.59
C SER A 62 3.25 -17.35 -1.64
N SER A 63 2.23 -17.87 -0.96
CA SER A 63 2.28 -19.22 -0.38
C SER A 63 1.41 -20.14 -1.24
N PRO A 64 1.97 -21.19 -1.89
CA PRO A 64 1.15 -22.17 -2.57
C PRO A 64 0.32 -22.93 -1.53
N GLN A 65 -0.99 -22.70 -1.54
CA GLN A 65 -1.93 -23.51 -0.78
C GLN A 65 -1.83 -24.96 -1.31
N LEU A 66 -1.13 -25.81 -0.58
CA LEU A 66 -1.10 -27.25 -0.80
C LEU A 66 -2.54 -27.78 -0.63
N SER A 67 -3.12 -28.28 -1.72
CA SER A 67 -4.43 -28.94 -1.70
C SER A 67 -4.34 -30.23 -0.88
N PRO A 68 -5.21 -30.46 0.12
CA PRO A 68 -5.42 -31.79 0.67
C PRO A 68 -6.48 -32.51 -0.16
N ALA A 69 -6.08 -33.62 -0.75
CA ALA A 69 -6.96 -34.60 -1.39
C ALA A 69 -7.89 -35.26 -0.34
N GLU A 70 -9.19 -35.30 -0.65
CA GLU A 70 -10.21 -36.32 -0.33
C GLU A 70 -10.04 -37.16 0.96
N ASN A 71 -10.91 -36.91 1.95
CA ASN A 71 -11.51 -37.97 2.77
C ASN A 71 -12.83 -37.49 3.43
N GLU A 72 -13.90 -38.22 3.14
CA GLU A 72 -15.24 -38.13 3.72
C GLU A 72 -15.19 -38.49 5.22
N ALA A 73 -15.54 -37.55 6.11
CA ALA A 73 -16.13 -37.83 7.41
C ALA A 73 -16.51 -36.51 8.12
N GLU A 74 -17.81 -36.23 8.10
CA GLU A 74 -18.57 -35.55 9.16
C GLU A 74 -17.80 -35.31 10.47
N ARG A 75 -17.50 -34.05 10.82
CA ARG A 75 -17.62 -33.51 12.18
C ARG A 75 -17.71 -31.98 12.15
N ASP A 76 -18.79 -31.48 12.72
CA ASP A 76 -18.96 -30.10 13.17
C ASP A 76 -17.76 -29.63 13.99
N THR A 77 -17.19 -28.46 13.65
CA THR A 77 -16.99 -27.34 14.59
C THR A 77 -16.26 -26.14 13.96
N VAL A 78 -16.87 -24.97 14.17
CA VAL A 78 -16.27 -23.61 14.22
C VAL A 78 -15.93 -22.92 12.88
N SER A 79 -16.94 -22.16 12.43
CA SER A 79 -16.91 -20.71 12.18
C SER A 79 -15.77 -20.13 11.34
N SER A 80 -16.05 -19.92 10.05
CA SER A 80 -15.52 -18.78 9.30
C SER A 80 -16.46 -18.48 8.13
N CYS A 81 -17.33 -17.49 8.29
CA CYS A 81 -18.04 -16.87 7.18
C CYS A 81 -17.55 -15.43 7.05
N SER A 82 -16.62 -15.22 6.12
CA SER A 82 -16.41 -13.92 5.52
C SER A 82 -17.65 -13.54 4.71
N SER A 83 -18.35 -12.48 5.06
CA SER A 83 -19.27 -11.81 4.15
C SER A 83 -18.57 -10.61 3.51
N LEU A 84 -18.20 -10.80 2.25
CA LEU A 84 -17.91 -9.73 1.31
C LEU A 84 -19.28 -9.22 0.81
N GLU A 85 -19.75 -8.12 1.39
CA GLU A 85 -20.89 -7.36 0.85
C GLU A 85 -20.39 -6.08 0.21
N ASN A 86 -20.20 -6.18 -1.11
CA ASN A 86 -20.13 -5.06 -2.02
C ASN A 86 -21.53 -4.44 -2.13
N VAL A 87 -21.86 -3.42 -1.35
CA VAL A 87 -22.83 -2.35 -1.71
C VAL A 87 -22.54 -1.10 -0.87
N MET A 88 -21.87 -0.09 -1.45
CA MET A 88 -21.97 1.29 -0.98
C MET A 88 -22.63 2.13 -2.06
N GLU A 89 -23.94 1.98 -2.20
CA GLU A 89 -24.82 3.05 -2.66
C GLU A 89 -25.71 3.44 -1.49
N GLN A 90 -25.45 4.60 -0.90
CA GLN A 90 -26.51 5.40 -0.26
C GLN A 90 -26.08 6.86 -0.16
N ASP A 91 -26.46 7.64 -1.18
CA ASP A 91 -26.53 9.09 -1.13
C ASP A 91 -27.94 9.44 -0.61
N PHE A 92 -28.01 10.11 0.54
CA PHE A 92 -29.19 10.80 1.04
C PHE A 92 -28.72 12.11 1.67
N ILE A 93 -28.91 13.23 0.96
CA ILE A 93 -29.64 14.42 1.46
C ILE A 93 -30.52 14.93 0.31
#